data_AF-A0AAU2JH48-F1
#
_entry.id   AF-A0AAU2JH48-F1
#
_cell.length_a   1.000
_cell.length_b   1.000
_cell.length_c   1.000
_cell.angle_alpha   90.00
_cell.angle_beta   90.00
_cell.angle_gamma   90.00
#
_symmetry.space_group_name_H-M   'P 1'
#
loop_
_entity.id
_entity.type
_entity.pdbx_description
1 polymer ?
#
loop_
_entity_poly.entity_id
_entity_poly.type
_entity_poly.pdbx_seq_one_letter_code
_entity_poly.pdbx_strand_id
1 'polypeptide(L)'
;MPGDDGHRRKLPLEPGDVLVWHVTEDWANKASYDFGRLAVGPLVQRELAEAFAVQCGPTGTWKTLPSSRESWLIFLYFSRFLAEREHVPQSLGELTPDVWVAWQLSRTPNSTGGRQVRKVARLLKQHPLVPEETRKLMNKRMPKEKAPQETAYSDAEFDRIRLLATQRFRPALHRIRANWQHLLDWRAGRFERGTDGWLVGPHRRDAVPRPR
;
A
#
# COMPACT_ATOMS: atom_id res chain seq x y z
N MET A 1 3.45 36.77 22.96
CA MET A 1 4.11 35.66 22.25
C MET A 1 3.48 34.36 22.73
N PRO A 2 2.58 33.71 21.99
CA PRO A 2 2.04 32.42 22.41
C PRO A 2 2.91 31.26 21.95
N GLY A 3 3.31 30.46 22.94
CA GLY A 3 3.71 29.04 22.95
C GLY A 3 4.10 28.34 21.65
N ASP A 4 5.39 28.05 21.54
CA ASP A 4 5.91 26.90 20.79
C ASP A 4 5.55 25.63 21.58
N ASP A 5 4.33 25.13 21.38
CA ASP A 5 3.90 23.83 21.89
C ASP A 5 4.69 22.75 21.14
N GLY A 6 5.82 22.38 21.75
CA GLY A 6 6.78 21.42 21.24
C GLY A 6 6.09 20.23 20.58
N HIS A 7 6.29 20.10 19.27
CA HIS A 7 5.88 18.96 18.47
C HIS A 7 6.63 17.71 18.95
N ARG A 8 6.19 17.14 20.07
CA ARG A 8 6.72 15.89 20.60
C ARG A 8 6.33 14.80 19.61
N ARG A 9 7.31 14.38 18.80
CA ARG A 9 7.20 13.24 17.90
C ARG A 9 6.68 12.04 18.70
N LYS A 10 5.42 11.65 18.45
CA LYS A 10 4.87 10.41 19.03
C LYS A 10 5.77 9.25 18.63
N LEU A 11 6.12 8.41 19.58
CA LEU A 11 6.90 7.22 19.30
C LEU A 11 6.11 6.33 18.34
N PRO A 12 6.77 5.64 17.39
CA PRO A 12 6.07 4.70 16.51
C PRO A 12 5.32 3.61 17.28
N LEU A 13 5.79 3.24 18.47
CA LEU A 13 5.16 2.27 19.37
C LEU A 13 5.36 2.73 20.81
N GLU A 14 4.30 2.76 21.61
CA GLU A 14 4.39 2.99 23.05
C GLU A 14 4.78 1.67 23.76
N PRO A 15 5.55 1.71 24.87
CA PRO A 15 5.98 0.49 25.57
C PRO A 15 4.80 -0.40 25.99
N GLY A 16 4.79 -1.66 25.53
CA GLY A 16 3.74 -2.64 25.85
C GLY A 16 2.51 -2.60 24.93
N ASP A 17 2.47 -1.67 23.98
CA ASP A 17 1.41 -1.59 22.98
C ASP A 17 1.66 -2.59 21.82
N VAL A 18 0.63 -2.82 21.01
CA VAL A 18 0.67 -3.56 19.73
C VAL A 18 0.21 -2.68 18.57
N LEU A 19 -0.19 -1.43 18.83
CA LEU A 19 -0.56 -0.45 17.82
C LEU A 19 0.66 0.36 17.37
N VAL A 20 1.11 0.15 16.14
CA VAL A 20 2.24 0.89 15.57
C VAL A 20 1.75 2.02 14.67
N TRP A 21 2.22 3.24 14.93
CA TRP A 21 1.98 4.41 14.09
C TRP A 21 3.14 4.65 13.14
N HIS A 22 2.82 4.87 11.86
CA HIS A 22 3.75 5.39 10.87
C HIS A 22 3.30 6.78 10.44
N VAL A 23 4.22 7.74 10.56
CA VAL A 23 4.03 9.11 10.11
C VAL A 23 5.08 9.43 9.07
N THR A 24 4.67 10.00 7.93
CA THR A 24 5.60 10.42 6.88
C THR A 24 6.48 11.58 7.35
N GLU A 25 7.63 11.80 6.70
CA GLU A 25 8.60 12.86 7.07
C GLU A 25 7.99 14.26 7.06
N ASP A 26 7.03 14.50 6.15
CA ASP A 26 6.27 15.75 6.03
C ASP A 26 5.13 15.88 7.04
N TRP A 27 4.93 14.89 7.91
CA TRP A 27 3.84 14.80 8.89
C TRP A 27 2.42 14.85 8.33
N ALA A 28 2.29 14.93 7.00
CA ALA A 28 1.01 15.12 6.31
C ALA A 28 0.17 13.84 6.31
N ASN A 29 0.83 12.68 6.31
CA ASN A 29 0.17 11.38 6.21
C ASN A 29 0.51 10.48 7.39
N LYS A 30 -0.51 9.80 7.92
CA LYS A 30 -0.39 8.90 9.06
C LYS A 30 -1.12 7.60 8.79
N ALA A 31 -0.57 6.49 9.26
CA ALA A 31 -1.20 5.17 9.25
C ALA A 31 -0.99 4.48 10.59
N SER A 32 -1.96 3.68 11.02
CA SER A 32 -1.84 2.81 12.19
C SER A 32 -1.95 1.35 11.78
N TYR A 33 -1.21 0.50 12.49
CA TYR A 33 -1.14 -0.94 12.26
C TYR A 33 -1.31 -1.66 13.59
N ASP A 34 -2.41 -2.39 13.73
CA ASP A 34 -2.77 -3.09 14.96
C ASP A 34 -2.26 -4.54 14.90
N PHE A 35 -1.13 -4.82 15.56
CA PHE A 35 -0.53 -6.15 15.62
C PHE A 35 -1.34 -7.14 16.46
N GLY A 36 -2.30 -6.68 17.26
CA GLY A 36 -3.28 -7.52 17.94
C GLY A 36 -4.14 -8.35 16.98
N ARG A 37 -4.19 -7.97 15.70
CA ARG A 37 -4.91 -8.67 14.63
C ARG A 37 -4.12 -9.81 13.99
N LEU A 38 -2.85 -10.00 14.34
CA LEU A 38 -2.04 -11.09 13.79
C LEU A 38 -2.45 -12.43 14.43
N ALA A 39 -2.46 -13.50 13.63
CA ALA A 39 -2.90 -14.83 14.05
C ALA A 39 -1.86 -15.59 14.90
N VAL A 40 -1.15 -14.91 15.78
CA VAL A 40 -0.08 -15.46 16.64
C VAL A 40 -0.29 -15.02 18.08
N GLY A 41 0.42 -15.66 19.02
CA GLY A 41 0.31 -15.33 20.45
C GLY A 41 0.71 -13.88 20.78
N PRO A 42 0.21 -13.30 21.89
CA PRO A 42 0.43 -11.89 22.24
C PRO A 42 1.90 -11.46 22.32
N LEU A 43 2.78 -12.37 22.75
CA LEU A 43 4.21 -12.09 22.81
C LEU A 43 4.81 -11.88 21.41
N VAL A 44 4.51 -12.79 20.46
CA VAL A 44 4.92 -12.63 19.06
C VAL A 44 4.32 -11.38 18.42
N GLN A 45 3.05 -11.04 18.73
CA GLN A 45 2.43 -9.81 18.25
C GLN A 45 3.25 -8.57 18.66
N ARG A 46 3.67 -8.50 19.92
CA ARG A 46 4.53 -7.42 20.44
C ARG A 46 5.90 -7.39 19.78
N GLU A 47 6.58 -8.52 19.69
CA GLU A 47 7.93 -8.60 19.09
C GLU A 47 7.90 -8.22 17.59
N LEU A 48 6.84 -8.60 16.87
CA LEU A 48 6.63 -8.16 15.49
C LEU A 48 6.31 -6.66 15.40
N ALA A 49 5.55 -6.11 16.35
CA ALA A 49 5.27 -4.68 16.43
C ALA A 49 6.56 -3.88 16.67
N GLU A 50 7.42 -4.35 17.58
CA GLU A 50 8.73 -3.77 17.87
C GLU A 50 9.62 -3.78 16.62
N ALA A 51 9.72 -4.91 15.90
CA ALA A 51 10.47 -5.00 14.66
C ALA A 51 9.97 -4.03 13.57
N PHE A 52 8.65 -3.82 13.49
CA PHE A 52 8.04 -2.90 12.53
C PHE A 52 8.22 -1.43 12.93
N ALA A 53 8.10 -1.12 14.22
CA ALA A 53 8.26 0.21 14.78
C ALA A 53 9.65 0.78 14.51
N VAL A 54 10.70 -0.05 14.60
CA VAL A 54 12.07 0.32 14.24
C VAL A 54 12.15 0.85 12.80
N GLN A 55 11.40 0.26 11.87
CA GLN A 55 11.41 0.71 10.46
C GLN A 55 10.60 1.98 10.21
N CYS A 56 9.63 2.31 11.09
CA CYS A 56 8.84 3.54 11.04
C CYS A 56 9.50 4.71 11.80
N GLY A 57 10.52 4.42 12.61
CA GLY A 57 11.26 5.41 13.39
C GLY A 57 12.18 6.30 12.55
N PRO A 58 12.81 7.31 13.19
CA PRO A 58 13.75 8.23 12.53
C PRO A 58 14.96 7.54 11.89
N THR A 59 15.41 6.43 12.46
CA THR A 59 16.49 5.59 11.94
C THR A 59 15.99 4.51 10.98
N GLY A 60 14.68 4.42 10.80
CA GLY A 60 14.00 3.47 9.95
C GLY A 60 14.12 3.80 8.47
N THR A 61 13.86 2.82 7.62
CA THR A 61 14.06 2.96 6.18
C THR A 61 12.80 3.34 5.41
N TRP A 62 11.64 3.42 6.08
CA TRP A 62 10.38 3.74 5.42
C TRP A 62 10.06 5.22 5.50
N LYS A 63 9.99 5.85 4.32
CA LYS A 63 9.59 7.25 4.15
C LYS A 63 8.17 7.41 3.61
N THR A 64 7.56 6.32 3.13
CA THR A 64 6.27 6.34 2.43
C THR A 64 5.29 5.33 3.00
N LEU A 65 4.02 5.71 3.13
CA LEU A 65 2.96 4.83 3.63
C LEU A 65 2.81 3.53 2.82
N PRO A 66 2.88 3.52 1.47
CA PRO A 66 2.80 2.29 0.69
C PRO A 66 3.82 1.22 1.11
N SER A 67 5.05 1.63 1.45
CA SER A 67 6.10 0.70 1.90
C SER A 67 5.77 0.02 3.23
N SER A 68 5.26 0.80 4.18
CA SER A 68 4.80 0.26 5.47
C SER A 68 3.56 -0.62 5.32
N ARG A 69 2.59 -0.21 4.48
CA ARG A 69 1.34 -0.94 4.24
C ARG A 69 1.59 -2.30 3.59
N GLU A 70 2.48 -2.33 2.60
CA GLU A 70 2.90 -3.58 1.97
C GLU A 70 3.52 -4.54 2.99
N SER A 71 4.40 -4.02 3.85
CA SER A 71 5.08 -4.82 4.86
C SER A 71 4.13 -5.34 5.94
N TRP A 72 3.13 -4.55 6.31
CA TRP A 72 2.02 -4.97 7.17
C TRP A 72 1.23 -6.15 6.57
N LEU A 73 0.87 -6.07 5.28
CA LEU A 73 0.19 -7.18 4.59
C LEU A 73 1.04 -8.45 4.59
N ILE A 74 2.35 -8.32 4.43
CA ILE A 74 3.28 -9.45 4.46
C ILE A 74 3.34 -10.09 5.85
N PHE A 75 3.31 -9.29 6.93
CA PHE A 75 3.19 -9.82 8.29
C PHE A 75 1.85 -10.50 8.58
N LEU A 76 0.75 -10.04 7.98
CA LEU A 76 -0.52 -10.78 8.04
C LEU A 76 -0.40 -12.17 7.39
N TYR A 77 0.27 -12.29 6.24
CA TYR A 77 0.50 -13.60 5.62
C TYR A 77 1.47 -14.48 6.41
N PHE A 78 2.54 -13.88 6.94
CA PHE A 78 3.51 -14.61 7.74
C PHE A 78 2.90 -15.12 9.04
N SER A 79 2.13 -14.29 9.76
CA SER A 79 1.45 -14.71 11.00
C SER A 79 0.43 -15.82 10.76
N ARG A 80 -0.35 -15.75 9.68
CA ARG A 80 -1.26 -16.85 9.28
C ARG A 80 -0.49 -18.15 9.00
N PHE A 81 0.62 -18.06 8.28
CA PHE A 81 1.49 -19.22 8.06
C PHE A 81 2.01 -19.81 9.38
N LEU A 82 2.42 -18.99 10.35
CA LEU A 82 2.86 -19.47 11.66
C LEU A 82 1.72 -20.15 12.44
N ALA A 83 0.49 -19.62 12.34
CA ALA A 83 -0.70 -20.14 13.00
C ALA A 83 -1.12 -21.53 12.50
N GLU A 84 -0.84 -21.84 11.23
CA GLU A 84 -1.19 -23.11 10.58
C GLU A 84 -0.22 -24.25 10.94
N ARG A 85 0.86 -23.98 11.68
CA ARG A 85 1.84 -25.00 12.07
C ARG A 85 1.37 -25.75 13.31
N GLU A 86 1.76 -27.02 13.40
CA GLU A 86 1.51 -27.87 14.57
C GLU A 86 2.04 -27.24 15.87
N HIS A 87 3.21 -26.61 15.80
CA HIS A 87 3.77 -25.82 16.88
C HIS A 87 3.89 -24.35 16.46
N VAL A 88 2.97 -23.52 16.97
CA VAL A 88 2.97 -22.07 16.76
C VAL A 88 4.03 -21.45 17.66
N PRO A 89 5.03 -20.73 17.10
CA PRO A 89 6.04 -20.04 17.90
C PRO A 89 5.40 -19.09 18.92
N GLN A 90 5.88 -19.13 20.15
CA GLN A 90 5.47 -18.23 21.23
C GLN A 90 6.36 -16.97 21.32
N SER A 91 7.53 -17.00 20.68
CA SER A 91 8.45 -15.87 20.53
C SER A 91 9.20 -15.95 19.21
N LEU A 92 9.73 -14.83 18.72
CA LEU A 92 10.71 -14.77 17.64
C LEU A 92 11.96 -15.60 17.93
N GLY A 93 12.25 -15.89 19.20
CA GLY A 93 13.28 -16.85 19.64
C GLY A 93 13.04 -18.29 19.18
N GLU A 94 11.80 -18.66 18.88
CA GLU A 94 11.42 -19.99 18.42
C GLU A 94 11.33 -20.08 16.89
N LEU A 95 11.71 -19.02 16.17
CA LEU A 95 11.85 -19.07 14.72
C LEU A 95 13.09 -19.89 14.36
N THR A 96 12.95 -21.20 14.34
CA THR A 96 14.02 -22.13 13.95
C THR A 96 14.34 -22.04 12.44
N PRO A 97 15.51 -22.55 12.02
CA PRO A 97 15.83 -22.71 10.60
C PRO A 97 14.73 -23.42 9.80
N ASP A 98 14.12 -24.46 10.38
CA ASP A 98 13.06 -25.24 9.72
C ASP A 98 11.76 -24.45 9.55
N VAL A 99 11.41 -23.60 10.52
CA VAL A 99 10.27 -22.66 10.39
C VAL A 99 10.52 -21.71 9.23
N TRP A 100 11.74 -21.18 9.14
CA TRP A 100 12.12 -20.26 8.08
C TRP A 100 12.11 -20.92 6.69
N VAL A 101 12.71 -22.10 6.55
CA VAL A 101 12.73 -22.84 5.28
C VAL A 101 11.31 -23.22 4.85
N ALA A 102 10.45 -23.65 5.78
CA ALA A 102 9.05 -23.93 5.46
C ALA A 102 8.29 -22.67 5.02
N TRP A 103 8.56 -21.51 5.62
CA TRP A 103 8.01 -20.24 5.14
C TRP A 103 8.42 -19.99 3.68
N GLN A 104 9.70 -20.17 3.35
CA GLN A 104 10.19 -20.01 1.98
C GLN A 104 9.48 -20.96 0.99
N LEU A 105 9.33 -22.23 1.35
CA LEU A 105 8.67 -23.25 0.53
C LEU A 105 7.17 -23.03 0.38
N SER A 106 6.51 -22.40 1.36
CA SER A 106 5.08 -22.09 1.30
C SER A 106 4.73 -20.98 0.29
N ARG A 107 5.73 -20.24 -0.19
CA ARG A 107 5.53 -19.13 -1.13
C ARG A 107 5.60 -19.63 -2.57
N THR A 108 4.79 -19.03 -3.43
CA THR A 108 4.88 -19.28 -4.87
C THR A 108 6.31 -18.99 -5.35
N PRO A 109 6.93 -19.87 -6.15
CA PRO A 109 8.28 -19.65 -6.69
C PRO A 109 8.22 -18.64 -7.84
N ASN A 110 7.76 -17.42 -7.52
CA ASN A 110 7.71 -16.29 -8.42
C ASN A 110 8.23 -15.01 -7.70
N SER A 111 8.39 -13.94 -8.48
CA SER A 111 8.89 -12.65 -8.00
C SER A 111 8.12 -12.10 -6.79
N THR A 112 6.82 -12.40 -6.70
CA THR A 112 5.95 -11.99 -5.58
C THR A 112 6.28 -12.82 -4.33
N GLY A 113 6.37 -14.14 -4.43
CA GLY A 113 6.76 -14.99 -3.29
C GLY A 113 8.16 -14.66 -2.79
N GLY A 114 9.13 -14.51 -3.70
CA GLY A 114 10.48 -14.07 -3.35
C GLY A 114 10.52 -12.69 -2.69
N ARG A 115 9.64 -11.76 -3.10
CA ARG A 115 9.51 -10.43 -2.45
C ARG A 115 8.97 -10.58 -1.03
N GLN A 116 7.97 -11.43 -0.80
CA GLN A 116 7.43 -11.68 0.54
C GLN A 116 8.51 -12.22 1.48
N VAL A 117 9.26 -13.24 1.06
CA VAL A 117 10.38 -13.81 1.84
C VAL A 117 11.41 -12.75 2.18
N ARG A 118 11.89 -11.98 1.19
CA ARG A 118 12.91 -10.94 1.41
C ARG A 118 12.45 -9.85 2.36
N LYS A 119 11.17 -9.49 2.34
CA LYS A 119 10.59 -8.47 3.23
C LYS A 119 10.56 -8.95 4.67
N VAL A 120 10.08 -10.18 4.92
CA VAL A 120 10.12 -10.77 6.28
C VAL A 120 11.57 -10.88 6.76
N ALA A 121 12.48 -11.39 5.93
CA ALA A 121 13.90 -11.49 6.25
C ALA A 121 14.50 -10.14 6.66
N ARG A 122 14.22 -9.09 5.88
CA ARG A 122 14.72 -7.73 6.16
C ARG A 122 14.21 -7.20 7.50
N LEU A 123 12.96 -7.48 7.86
CA LEU A 123 12.34 -7.00 9.09
C LEU A 123 12.85 -7.75 10.32
N LEU A 124 13.01 -9.06 10.22
CA LEU A 124 13.31 -9.89 11.39
C LEU A 124 14.81 -10.09 11.62
N LYS A 125 15.66 -10.01 10.59
CA LYS A 125 17.09 -10.34 10.73
C LYS A 125 17.88 -9.43 11.69
N GLN A 126 17.36 -8.26 12.02
CA GLN A 126 17.98 -7.32 12.98
C GLN A 126 17.37 -7.44 14.37
N HIS A 127 16.31 -8.21 14.54
CA HIS A 127 15.66 -8.38 15.83
C HIS A 127 16.52 -9.30 16.73
N PRO A 128 16.87 -8.87 17.95
CA PRO A 128 17.83 -9.57 18.80
C PRO A 128 17.37 -10.98 19.20
N LEU A 129 16.06 -11.18 19.32
CA LEU A 129 15.50 -12.48 19.71
C LEU A 129 15.57 -13.53 18.59
N VAL A 130 15.75 -13.16 17.32
CA VAL A 130 15.80 -14.18 16.25
C VAL A 130 17.09 -15.00 16.39
N PRO A 131 17.01 -16.34 16.38
CA PRO A 131 18.19 -17.20 16.48
C PRO A 131 19.23 -16.90 15.39
N GLU A 132 20.51 -16.98 15.76
CA GLU A 132 21.63 -16.70 14.85
C GLU A 132 21.60 -17.60 13.60
N GLU A 133 21.33 -18.89 13.76
CA GLU A 133 21.25 -19.83 12.64
C GLU A 133 20.14 -19.46 11.65
N THR A 134 19.00 -18.99 12.15
CA THR A 134 17.90 -18.49 11.32
C THR A 134 18.27 -17.18 10.63
N ARG A 135 18.97 -16.27 11.32
CA ARG A 135 19.49 -15.02 10.73
C ARG A 135 20.47 -15.30 9.59
N LYS A 136 21.34 -16.31 9.72
CA LYS A 136 22.23 -16.75 8.62
C LYS A 136 21.44 -17.15 7.38
N LEU A 137 20.34 -17.90 7.53
CA LEU A 137 19.47 -18.27 6.41
C LEU A 137 18.73 -17.07 5.81
N MET A 138 18.27 -16.13 6.63
CA MET A 138 17.64 -14.88 6.16
C MET A 138 18.59 -14.01 5.33
N ASN A 139 19.89 -14.08 5.61
CA ASN A 139 20.93 -13.36 4.87
C ASN A 139 21.34 -14.04 3.55
N LYS A 140 21.02 -15.34 3.36
CA LYS A 140 21.32 -16.02 2.10
C LYS A 140 20.51 -15.41 0.96
N ARG A 141 21.21 -15.08 -0.13
CA ARG A 141 20.59 -14.49 -1.32
C ARG A 141 19.69 -15.53 -1.99
N MET A 142 18.40 -15.22 -2.12
CA MET A 142 17.51 -16.05 -2.93
C MET A 142 17.92 -15.97 -4.42
N PRO A 143 17.82 -17.08 -5.18
CA PRO A 143 17.99 -17.06 -6.62
C PRO A 143 17.13 -15.96 -7.24
N LYS A 144 17.74 -15.14 -8.09
CA LYS A 144 17.02 -14.10 -8.82
C LYS A 144 16.29 -14.81 -9.96
N GLU A 145 14.96 -14.78 -9.95
CA GLU A 145 14.21 -15.16 -11.14
C GLU A 145 14.58 -14.25 -12.30
N LYS A 146 14.63 -14.82 -13.52
CA LYS A 146 14.79 -14.03 -14.73
C LYS A 146 13.64 -13.01 -14.73
N ALA A 147 14.00 -11.73 -14.81
CA ALA A 147 13.00 -10.69 -14.94
C ALA A 147 12.12 -11.06 -16.16
N PRO A 148 10.78 -10.96 -16.05
CA PRO A 148 9.95 -11.05 -17.23
C PRO A 148 10.50 -10.03 -18.23
N GLN A 149 10.65 -10.45 -19.48
CA GLN A 149 11.08 -9.56 -20.54
C GLN A 149 9.99 -8.50 -20.68
N GLU A 150 10.21 -7.30 -20.13
CA GLU A 150 9.28 -6.19 -20.27
C GLU A 150 9.14 -5.94 -21.77
N THR A 151 7.98 -6.34 -22.31
CA THR A 151 7.68 -6.13 -23.71
C THR A 151 7.16 -4.70 -23.80
N ALA A 152 8.07 -3.76 -24.06
CA ALA A 152 7.67 -2.42 -24.41
C ALA A 152 6.88 -2.48 -25.73
N TYR A 153 5.81 -1.69 -25.84
CA TYR A 153 5.15 -1.50 -27.13
C TYR A 153 6.19 -0.96 -28.13
N SER A 154 6.19 -1.49 -29.34
CA SER A 154 6.89 -0.85 -30.45
C SER A 154 6.30 0.55 -30.69
N ASP A 155 7.07 1.46 -31.30
CA ASP A 155 6.59 2.81 -31.62
C ASP A 155 5.27 2.77 -32.42
N ALA A 156 5.16 1.82 -33.36
CA ALA A 156 3.95 1.61 -34.16
C ALA A 156 2.74 1.15 -33.33
N GLU A 157 2.94 0.26 -32.36
CA GLU A 157 1.87 -0.17 -31.44
C GLU A 157 1.46 0.96 -30.50
N PHE A 158 2.44 1.70 -29.99
CA PHE A 158 2.20 2.85 -29.14
C PHE A 158 1.40 3.94 -29.86
N ASP A 159 1.78 4.27 -31.11
CA ASP A 159 1.06 5.24 -31.93
C ASP A 159 -0.36 4.77 -32.26
N ARG A 160 -0.54 3.47 -32.51
CA ARG A 160 -1.88 2.90 -32.73
C ARG A 160 -2.75 3.01 -31.49
N ILE A 161 -2.22 2.69 -30.30
CA ILE A 161 -2.93 2.84 -29.02
C ILE A 161 -3.27 4.31 -28.79
N ARG A 162 -2.32 5.23 -29.02
CA ARG A 162 -2.50 6.67 -28.86
C ARG A 162 -3.59 7.20 -29.79
N LEU A 163 -3.60 6.77 -31.04
CA LEU A 163 -4.60 7.16 -32.03
C LEU A 163 -6.00 6.72 -31.60
N LEU A 164 -6.17 5.44 -31.24
CA LEU A 164 -7.45 4.89 -30.80
C LEU A 164 -7.97 5.56 -29.53
N ALA A 165 -7.09 5.79 -28.55
CA ALA A 165 -7.43 6.54 -27.34
C ALA A 165 -7.90 7.95 -27.69
N THR A 166 -7.14 8.66 -28.53
CA THR A 166 -7.46 10.04 -28.95
C THR A 166 -8.80 10.13 -29.68
N GLN A 167 -9.08 9.19 -30.58
CA GLN A 167 -10.36 9.10 -31.30
C GLN A 167 -11.54 8.86 -30.35
N ARG A 168 -11.34 8.17 -29.23
CA ARG A 168 -12.38 7.94 -28.23
C ARG A 168 -12.59 9.11 -27.29
N PHE A 169 -11.50 9.73 -26.80
CA PHE A 169 -11.57 10.79 -25.80
C PHE A 169 -11.93 12.15 -26.37
N ARG A 170 -11.47 12.51 -27.58
CA ARG A 170 -11.76 13.83 -28.17
C ARG A 170 -13.25 14.09 -28.36
N PRO A 171 -14.07 13.16 -28.91
CA PRO A 171 -15.51 13.37 -29.03
C PRO A 171 -16.21 13.45 -27.67
N ALA A 172 -15.79 12.62 -26.70
CA ALA A 172 -16.35 12.66 -25.35
C ALA A 172 -16.07 14.02 -24.67
N LEU A 173 -14.84 14.53 -24.78
CA LEU A 173 -14.45 15.83 -24.25
C LEU A 173 -15.21 16.97 -24.94
N HIS A 174 -15.36 16.91 -26.28
CA HIS A 174 -16.13 17.90 -27.03
C HIS A 174 -17.60 17.93 -26.57
N ARG A 175 -18.22 16.75 -26.37
CA ARG A 175 -19.58 16.65 -25.83
C ARG A 175 -19.71 17.26 -24.44
N ILE A 176 -18.76 16.96 -23.54
CA ILE A 176 -18.77 17.52 -22.17
C ILE A 176 -18.69 19.06 -22.23
N ARG A 177 -17.77 19.61 -23.04
CA ARG A 177 -17.60 21.06 -23.18
C ARG A 177 -18.83 21.74 -23.80
N ALA A 178 -19.37 21.18 -24.87
CA ALA A 178 -20.58 21.71 -25.51
C ALA A 178 -21.78 21.68 -24.54
N ASN A 179 -21.93 20.59 -23.77
CA ASN A 179 -22.98 20.49 -22.77
C ASN A 179 -22.81 21.50 -21.63
N TRP A 180 -21.57 21.71 -21.18
CA TRP A 180 -21.24 22.68 -20.14
C TRP A 180 -21.54 24.11 -20.59
N GLN A 181 -21.11 24.48 -21.79
CA GLN A 181 -21.38 25.80 -22.37
C GLN A 181 -22.88 26.06 -22.49
N HIS A 182 -23.63 25.07 -23.01
CA HIS A 182 -25.08 25.15 -23.11
C HIS A 182 -25.77 25.34 -21.75
N LEU A 183 -25.29 24.67 -20.69
CA LEU A 183 -25.80 24.88 -19.33
C LEU A 183 -25.51 26.30 -18.80
N LEU A 184 -24.34 26.86 -19.10
CA LEU A 184 -24.01 28.24 -18.74
C LEU A 184 -24.91 29.25 -19.47
N ASP A 185 -25.14 29.03 -20.77
CA ASP A 185 -26.01 29.88 -21.58
C ASP A 185 -27.47 29.83 -21.10
N TRP A 186 -27.95 28.65 -20.72
CA TRP A 186 -29.26 28.47 -20.10
C TRP A 186 -29.38 29.19 -18.75
N ARG A 187 -28.38 29.06 -17.86
CA ARG A 187 -28.37 29.76 -16.57
C ARG A 187 -28.31 31.28 -16.72
N ALA A 188 -27.62 31.76 -17.75
CA ALA A 188 -27.54 33.18 -18.09
C ALA A 188 -28.82 33.72 -18.76
N GLY A 189 -29.85 32.88 -18.98
CA GLY A 189 -31.10 33.29 -19.62
C GLY A 189 -30.98 33.57 -21.11
N ARG A 190 -29.92 33.08 -21.78
CA ARG A 190 -29.68 33.31 -23.21
C ARG A 190 -30.59 32.49 -24.15
N PHE A 191 -31.43 31.63 -23.60
CA PHE A 191 -32.45 30.89 -24.34
C PHE A 191 -33.85 31.40 -23.96
N GLU A 192 -34.65 31.72 -24.96
CA GLU A 192 -36.07 32.04 -24.77
C GLU A 192 -36.84 30.82 -24.26
N ARG A 193 -37.73 31.04 -23.29
CA ARG A 193 -38.54 29.96 -22.69
C ARG A 193 -39.40 29.29 -23.77
N GLY A 194 -39.41 27.97 -23.77
CA GLY A 194 -40.19 27.17 -24.73
C GLY A 194 -39.46 26.83 -26.03
N THR A 195 -38.24 27.34 -26.24
CA THR A 195 -37.39 26.88 -27.36
C THR A 195 -36.70 25.56 -27.04
N ASP A 196 -36.30 24.80 -28.07
CA ASP A 196 -35.55 23.55 -27.91
C ASP A 196 -34.27 23.73 -27.07
N GLY A 197 -33.59 24.88 -27.22
CA GLY A 197 -32.42 25.23 -26.42
C GLY A 197 -32.73 25.47 -24.93
N TRP A 198 -33.97 25.88 -24.60
CA TRP A 198 -34.43 26.02 -23.23
C TRP A 198 -34.88 24.69 -22.61
N LEU A 199 -35.58 23.84 -23.38
CA LEU A 199 -36.14 22.55 -22.93
C LEU A 199 -35.05 21.54 -22.53
N VAL A 200 -33.86 21.64 -23.11
CA VAL A 200 -32.72 20.76 -22.82
C VAL A 200 -31.99 21.12 -21.52
N GLY A 201 -32.13 22.36 -21.02
CA GLY A 201 -31.47 22.86 -19.81
C GLY A 201 -31.88 22.13 -18.52
N PRO A 202 -33.18 21.99 -18.22
CA PRO A 202 -33.67 21.28 -17.02
C PRO A 202 -33.18 19.84 -16.92
N HIS A 203 -33.19 19.07 -18.01
CA HIS A 203 -32.75 17.66 -18.03
C HIS A 203 -31.24 17.47 -17.87
N ARG A 204 -30.43 18.51 -18.10
CA ARG A 204 -28.97 18.47 -17.92
C ARG A 204 -28.51 18.91 -16.52
N ARG A 205 -29.43 19.36 -15.67
CA ARG A 205 -29.17 19.75 -14.28
C ARG A 205 -28.88 18.53 -13.38
N ASP A 206 -29.48 17.38 -13.71
CA ASP A 206 -29.42 16.15 -12.91
C ASP A 206 -28.30 15.18 -13.32
N ALA A 207 -27.54 15.50 -14.37
CA ALA A 207 -26.48 14.66 -14.93
C ALA A 207 -25.07 14.94 -14.36
N VAL A 208 -24.96 15.53 -13.16
CA VAL A 208 -23.66 15.68 -12.47
C VAL A 208 -23.22 14.28 -12.01
N PRO A 209 -22.07 13.76 -12.46
CA PRO A 209 -21.54 12.54 -11.87
C PRO A 209 -21.12 12.88 -10.44
N ARG A 210 -21.79 12.28 -9.45
CA ARG A 210 -21.29 12.29 -8.07
C ARG A 210 -19.93 11.57 -8.06
N PRO A 211 -18.88 12.15 -7.50
CA PRO A 211 -17.60 11.47 -7.37
C PRO A 211 -17.81 10.20 -6.53
N ARG A 212 -17.33 9.06 -7.04
CA ARG A 212 -17.08 7.85 -6.25
C ARG A 212 -15.69 7.93 -5.66
#